data_AF-A0A8D8H716-F1
#
_entry.id   AF-A0A8D8H716-F1
#
_cell.length_a   1.000
_cell.length_b   1.000
_cell.length_c   1.000
_cell.angle_alpha   90.00
_cell.angle_beta   90.00
_cell.angle_gamma   90.00
#
_symmetry.space_group_name_H-M   'P 1'
#
loop_
_entity.id
_entity.type
_entity.pdbx_description
1 polymer ?
#
loop_
_entity_poly.entity_id
_entity_poly.type
_entity_poly.pdbx_seq_one_letter_code
_entity_poly.pdbx_strand_id
1 'polypeptide(L)'
;FIKTHVPVGLLPEAIWTVKPKIVYVHRNPKSVAVSFYHHSASFTGYKGTLEDFTRSFMRDLQLYSPYHDHVIEYNQLSHLDNVLVLKYEDMKQDLLPVLRRVCKFFNKCYSDEQLATLSKHLSFESMKD
;
A
#
# COMPACT_ATOMS: atom_id res chain seq x y z
N PHE A 1 -7.14 10.62 9.81
CA PHE A 1 -6.32 9.57 9.17
C PHE A 1 -5.36 10.22 8.19
N ILE A 2 -4.11 9.77 8.12
CA ILE A 2 -3.08 10.33 7.22
C ILE A 2 -2.73 9.26 6.19
N LYS A 3 -2.67 9.65 4.91
CA LYS A 3 -2.16 8.83 3.80
C LYS A 3 -0.89 9.49 3.29
N THR A 4 0.15 8.70 3.03
CA THR A 4 1.37 9.18 2.40
C THR A 4 2.04 8.08 1.57
N HIS A 5 2.87 8.48 0.62
CA HIS A 5 3.75 7.63 -0.18
C HIS A 5 5.23 7.94 0.05
N VAL A 6 5.57 8.75 1.06
CA VAL A 6 6.96 9.12 1.33
C VAL A 6 7.76 7.92 1.88
N PRO A 7 9.04 7.77 1.50
CA PRO A 7 9.94 6.77 2.07
C PRO A 7 10.21 7.04 3.55
N VAL A 8 10.77 6.05 4.26
CA VAL A 8 10.96 6.11 5.72
C VAL A 8 11.86 7.29 6.10
N GLY A 9 12.92 7.53 5.33
CA GLY A 9 13.86 8.62 5.57
C GLY A 9 13.28 10.03 5.44
N LEU A 10 12.09 10.18 4.85
CA LEU A 10 11.40 11.48 4.70
C LEU A 10 10.18 11.62 5.61
N LEU A 11 9.93 10.65 6.49
CA LEU A 11 8.88 10.77 7.49
C LEU A 11 9.26 11.80 8.57
N PRO A 12 8.30 12.58 9.11
CA PRO A 12 8.57 13.49 10.21
C PRO A 12 9.15 12.76 11.42
N GLU A 13 10.18 13.34 12.06
CA GLU A 13 10.83 12.73 13.23
C GLU A 13 9.86 12.39 14.36
N ALA A 14 8.78 13.17 14.50
CA ALA A 14 7.72 12.93 15.49
C ALA A 14 7.05 11.55 15.38
N ILE A 15 7.11 10.88 14.21
CA ILE A 15 6.59 9.52 14.05
C ILE A 15 7.34 8.54 14.97
N TRP A 16 8.63 8.75 15.20
CA TRP A 16 9.46 7.84 15.99
C TRP A 16 9.25 8.01 17.50
N THR A 17 8.78 9.19 17.94
CA THR A 17 8.48 9.48 19.34
C THR A 17 7.02 9.21 19.70
N VAL A 18 6.08 9.72 18.89
CA VAL A 18 4.63 9.52 19.09
C VAL A 18 4.22 8.08 18.81
N LYS A 19 4.94 7.38 17.91
CA LYS A 19 4.68 6.00 17.51
C LYS A 19 3.22 5.76 17.10
N PRO A 20 2.67 6.53 16.14
CA PRO A 20 1.34 6.24 15.63
C PRO A 20 1.32 4.85 14.97
N LYS A 21 0.12 4.25 14.87
CA LYS A 21 -0.06 3.01 14.11
C LYS A 21 0.12 3.28 12.62
N ILE A 22 1.01 2.55 11.97
CA ILE A 22 1.33 2.64 10.54
C ILE A 22 0.88 1.34 9.87
N VAL A 23 0.13 1.44 8.78
CA VAL A 23 -0.15 0.31 7.90
C VAL A 23 0.54 0.58 6.57
N TYR A 24 1.50 -0.27 6.22
CA TYR A 24 2.22 -0.20 4.95
C TYR A 24 1.77 -1.32 4.03
N VAL A 25 1.48 -0.99 2.77
CA VAL A 25 1.06 -1.96 1.75
C VAL A 25 2.09 -1.95 0.63
N HIS A 26 2.60 -3.12 0.27
CA HIS A 26 3.42 -3.31 -0.93
C HIS A 26 2.78 -4.31 -1.89
N ARG A 27 3.29 -4.35 -3.12
CA ARG A 27 2.73 -5.12 -4.24
C ARG A 27 3.86 -5.64 -5.14
N ASN A 28 3.58 -6.59 -6.02
CA ASN A 28 4.54 -6.94 -7.07
C ASN A 28 4.93 -5.70 -7.92
N PRO A 29 6.24 -5.39 -8.09
CA PRO A 29 6.70 -4.19 -8.80
C PRO A 29 6.23 -4.11 -10.25
N LYS A 30 6.08 -5.26 -10.93
CA LYS A 30 5.57 -5.31 -12.32
C LYS A 30 4.12 -4.81 -12.37
N SER A 31 3.30 -5.25 -11.42
CA SER A 31 1.91 -4.81 -11.28
C SER A 31 1.82 -3.33 -10.86
N VAL A 32 2.77 -2.85 -10.04
CA VAL A 32 2.86 -1.43 -9.66
C VAL A 32 3.18 -0.57 -10.88
N ALA A 33 4.17 -0.94 -11.70
CA ALA A 33 4.54 -0.16 -12.88
C ALA A 33 3.37 0.04 -13.85
N VAL A 34 2.61 -1.02 -14.14
CA VAL A 34 1.41 -0.94 -15.00
C VAL A 34 0.32 -0.09 -14.36
N SER A 35 0.04 -0.29 -13.07
CA SER A 35 -0.97 0.49 -12.35
C SER A 35 -0.60 1.98 -12.29
N PHE A 36 0.68 2.29 -12.08
CA PHE A 36 1.18 3.66 -11.97
C PHE A 36 1.16 4.35 -13.34
N TYR A 37 1.51 3.65 -14.42
CA TYR A 37 1.33 4.17 -15.78
C TYR A 37 -0.11 4.65 -16.02
N HIS A 38 -1.10 3.80 -15.76
CA HIS A 38 -2.51 4.17 -15.94
C HIS A 38 -2.93 5.32 -15.02
N HIS A 39 -2.45 5.33 -13.77
CA HIS A 39 -2.69 6.44 -12.85
C HIS A 39 -2.11 7.75 -13.38
N SER A 40 -0.87 7.76 -13.87
CA SER A 40 -0.23 8.95 -14.44
C SER A 40 -0.89 9.40 -15.74
N ALA A 41 -1.34 8.47 -16.59
CA ALA A 41 -2.10 8.80 -17.79
C ALA A 41 -3.41 9.52 -17.43
N SER A 42 -4.17 9.00 -16.45
CA SER A 42 -5.45 9.58 -16.03
C SER A 42 -5.32 10.85 -15.19
N PHE A 43 -4.36 10.90 -14.25
CA PHE A 43 -4.28 11.97 -13.24
C PHE A 43 -3.37 13.13 -13.67
N THR A 44 -2.22 12.83 -14.28
CA THR A 44 -1.25 13.86 -14.69
C THR A 44 -1.25 14.11 -16.20
N GLY A 45 -2.06 13.38 -16.97
CA GLY A 45 -2.10 13.49 -18.43
C GLY A 45 -0.84 12.99 -19.12
N TYR A 46 -0.15 12.01 -18.55
CA TYR A 46 1.05 11.41 -19.16
C TYR A 46 0.71 10.82 -20.54
N LYS A 47 1.48 11.19 -21.58
CA LYS A 47 1.26 10.80 -22.99
C LYS A 47 2.29 9.83 -23.55
N GLY A 48 3.29 9.43 -22.76
CA GLY A 48 4.30 8.47 -23.20
C GLY A 48 3.75 7.05 -23.24
N THR A 49 4.55 6.11 -23.75
CA THR A 49 4.13 4.70 -23.83
C THR A 49 4.27 3.99 -22.49
N LEU A 50 3.58 2.85 -22.33
CA LEU A 50 3.79 1.96 -21.18
C LEU A 50 5.23 1.45 -21.11
N GLU A 51 5.88 1.23 -22.26
CA GLU A 51 7.29 0.79 -22.30
C GLU A 51 8.22 1.87 -21.73
N ASP A 52 8.07 3.12 -22.16
CA ASP A 52 8.88 4.24 -21.67
C ASP A 52 8.65 4.48 -20.17
N PHE A 53 7.40 4.36 -19.73
CA PHE A 53 7.05 4.48 -18.32
C PHE A 53 7.68 3.35 -17.50
N THR A 54 7.62 2.11 -17.98
CA THR A 54 8.22 0.96 -17.30
C THR A 54 9.74 1.10 -17.26
N ARG A 55 10.37 1.58 -18.34
CA ARG A 55 11.82 1.83 -18.41
C ARG A 55 12.27 2.92 -17.44
N SER A 56 11.50 3.99 -17.30
CA SER A 56 11.76 5.04 -16.30
C SER A 56 11.53 4.55 -14.87
N PHE A 57 10.48 3.75 -14.63
CA PHE A 57 10.23 3.10 -13.33
C PHE A 57 11.42 2.21 -12.90
N MET A 58 11.94 1.37 -13.80
CA MET A 58 13.11 0.52 -13.53
C MET A 58 14.43 1.30 -13.33
N ARG A 59 14.48 2.57 -13.76
CA ARG A 59 15.63 3.46 -13.60
C ARG A 59 15.45 4.44 -12.43
N ASP A 60 14.45 4.20 -11.59
CA ASP A 60 14.13 5.04 -10.44
C ASP A 60 13.80 6.50 -10.81
N LEU A 61 13.24 6.72 -12.01
CA LEU A 61 12.86 8.05 -12.51
C LEU A 61 11.37 8.34 -12.33
N GLN A 62 10.73 7.71 -11.35
CA GLN A 62 9.32 7.90 -11.01
C GLN A 62 9.18 8.45 -9.60
N LEU A 63 8.03 9.03 -9.25
CA LEU A 63 7.82 9.54 -7.89
C LEU A 63 7.97 8.43 -6.85
N TYR A 64 8.57 8.77 -5.72
CA TYR A 64 8.81 7.88 -4.56
C TYR A 64 9.72 6.68 -4.87
N SER A 65 10.52 6.77 -5.94
CA SER A 65 11.62 5.85 -6.21
C SER A 65 12.81 6.07 -5.25
N PRO A 66 13.72 5.09 -5.10
CA PRO A 66 13.69 3.74 -5.67
C PRO A 66 12.60 2.84 -5.05
N TYR A 67 11.87 2.10 -5.88
CA TYR A 67 10.75 1.27 -5.40
C TYR A 67 11.21 0.18 -4.43
N HIS A 68 12.32 -0.49 -4.76
CA HIS A 68 12.81 -1.60 -3.94
C HIS A 68 13.29 -1.12 -2.57
N ASP A 69 14.05 -0.03 -2.52
CA ASP A 69 14.52 0.56 -1.27
C ASP A 69 13.33 1.00 -0.41
N HIS A 70 12.32 1.65 -1.03
CA HIS A 70 11.09 2.01 -0.33
C HIS A 70 10.41 0.79 0.31
N VAL A 71 10.31 -0.35 -0.37
CA VAL A 71 9.70 -1.56 0.22
C VAL A 71 10.59 -2.14 1.32
N ILE A 72 11.90 -2.18 1.11
CA ILE A 72 12.88 -2.73 2.06
C ILE A 72 12.87 -1.94 3.36
N GLU A 73 12.92 -0.61 3.30
CA GLU A 73 12.91 0.28 4.47
C GLU A 73 11.69 0.03 5.36
N TYR A 74 10.48 0.03 4.78
CA TYR A 74 9.28 -0.24 5.56
C TYR A 74 9.22 -1.70 6.07
N ASN A 75 9.75 -2.66 5.32
CA ASN A 75 9.83 -4.04 5.78
C ASN A 75 10.79 -4.21 6.96
N GLN A 76 11.89 -3.44 7.01
CA GLN A 76 12.79 -3.42 8.16
C GLN A 76 12.09 -2.94 9.43
N LEU A 77 11.05 -2.13 9.33
CA LEU A 77 10.23 -1.67 10.46
C LEU A 77 9.18 -2.69 10.93
N SER A 78 9.01 -3.83 10.25
CA SER A 78 7.97 -4.81 10.56
C SER A 78 8.08 -5.48 11.94
N HIS A 79 9.23 -5.34 12.60
CA HIS A 79 9.45 -5.81 13.97
C HIS A 79 8.85 -4.87 15.03
N LEU A 80 8.39 -3.67 14.65
CA LEU A 80 7.77 -2.70 15.56
C LEU A 80 6.28 -2.99 15.73
N ASP A 81 5.80 -2.99 16.97
CA ASP A 81 4.39 -3.29 17.31
C ASP A 81 3.38 -2.29 16.74
N ASN A 82 3.83 -1.07 16.39
CA ASN A 82 3.01 -0.03 15.78
C ASN A 82 3.12 0.01 14.24
N VAL A 83 3.71 -1.01 13.60
CA VAL A 83 3.82 -1.11 12.14
C VAL A 83 3.22 -2.43 11.64
N LEU A 84 2.27 -2.33 10.71
CA LEU A 84 1.68 -3.48 10.03
C LEU A 84 2.04 -3.46 8.55
N VAL A 85 2.82 -4.44 8.10
CA VAL A 85 3.14 -4.63 6.67
C VAL A 85 2.20 -5.65 6.04
N LEU A 86 1.55 -5.25 4.95
CA LEU A 86 0.60 -6.03 4.17
C LEU A 86 1.04 -6.16 2.71
N LYS A 87 0.64 -7.27 2.09
CA LYS A 87 0.81 -7.51 0.65
C LYS A 87 -0.51 -7.32 -0.05
N TYR A 88 -0.51 -6.60 -1.16
CA TYR A 88 -1.69 -6.43 -2.00
C TYR A 88 -2.20 -7.78 -2.53
N GLU A 89 -1.29 -8.68 -2.88
CA GLU A 89 -1.63 -10.01 -3.39
C GLU A 89 -2.41 -10.84 -2.35
N ASP A 90 -2.03 -10.77 -1.07
CA ASP A 90 -2.75 -11.46 0.01
C ASP A 90 -4.18 -10.93 0.13
N MET A 91 -4.36 -9.60 0.07
CA MET A 91 -5.68 -8.97 0.10
C MET A 91 -6.55 -9.35 -1.10
N LYS A 92 -5.94 -9.49 -2.27
CA LYS A 92 -6.63 -9.89 -3.49
C LYS A 92 -7.01 -11.37 -3.48
N GLN A 93 -6.18 -12.22 -2.87
CA GLN A 93 -6.41 -13.66 -2.80
C GLN A 93 -7.48 -14.01 -1.77
N ASP A 94 -7.36 -13.50 -0.54
CA ASP A 94 -8.34 -13.71 0.53
C ASP A 94 -8.31 -12.52 1.50
N LEU A 95 -9.35 -11.70 1.43
CA LEU A 95 -9.44 -10.47 2.20
C LEU A 95 -9.76 -10.72 3.69
N LEU A 96 -10.48 -11.78 4.03
CA LEU A 96 -10.98 -12.00 5.40
C LEU A 96 -9.85 -12.18 6.43
N PRO A 97 -8.83 -13.03 6.21
CA PRO A 97 -7.67 -13.14 7.09
C PRO A 97 -6.91 -11.81 7.24
N VAL A 98 -6.79 -11.03 6.16
CA VAL A 98 -6.13 -9.73 6.21
C VAL A 98 -6.94 -8.73 7.05
N LEU A 99 -8.27 -8.71 6.89
CA LEU A 99 -9.15 -7.88 7.74
C LEU A 99 -8.99 -8.23 9.21
N ARG A 100 -8.99 -9.52 9.58
CA ARG A 100 -8.77 -9.94 10.97
C ARG A 100 -7.42 -9.46 11.50
N ARG A 101 -6.36 -9.52 10.69
CA ARG A 101 -5.02 -9.02 11.06
C ARG A 101 -5.03 -7.50 11.29
N VAL A 102 -5.71 -6.73 10.43
CA VAL A 102 -5.90 -5.28 10.57
C VAL A 102 -6.72 -4.96 11.82
N CYS A 103 -7.83 -5.64 12.07
CA CYS A 103 -8.65 -5.45 13.26
C CYS A 103 -7.85 -5.72 14.54
N LYS A 104 -7.10 -6.82 14.59
CA LYS A 104 -6.18 -7.13 15.70
C LYS A 104 -5.16 -6.02 15.90
N PHE A 105 -4.51 -5.56 14.84
CA PHE A 105 -3.53 -4.47 14.91
C PHE A 105 -4.13 -3.18 15.47
N PHE A 106 -5.39 -2.87 15.17
CA PHE A 106 -6.10 -1.72 15.73
C PHE A 106 -6.77 -1.96 17.09
N ASN A 107 -6.60 -3.15 17.69
CA ASN A 107 -7.30 -3.57 18.92
C ASN A 107 -8.83 -3.47 18.78
N LYS A 108 -9.35 -3.95 17.65
CA LYS A 108 -10.77 -4.01 17.33
C LYS A 108 -11.22 -5.45 17.15
N CYS A 109 -12.42 -5.74 17.63
CA CYS A 109 -13.09 -7.02 17.45
C CYS A 109 -14.42 -6.77 16.73
N TYR A 110 -14.71 -7.61 15.74
CA TYR A 110 -15.94 -7.58 14.97
C TYR A 110 -16.45 -9.01 14.81
N SER A 111 -17.76 -9.18 14.66
CA SER A 111 -18.35 -10.48 14.38
C SER A 111 -18.02 -10.94 12.95
N ASP A 112 -18.20 -12.22 12.68
CA ASP A 112 -17.95 -12.78 11.36
C ASP A 112 -18.89 -12.19 10.31
N GLU A 113 -20.13 -11.87 10.68
CA GLU A 113 -21.10 -11.19 9.81
C GLU A 113 -20.67 -9.75 9.50
N GLN A 114 -20.11 -9.03 10.47
CA GLN A 114 -19.59 -7.68 10.26
C GLN A 114 -18.36 -7.71 9.34
N LEU A 115 -17.47 -8.68 9.51
CA LEU A 115 -16.30 -8.86 8.66
C LEU A 115 -16.68 -9.30 7.24
N ALA A 116 -17.66 -10.18 7.09
CA ALA A 116 -18.20 -10.56 5.77
C ALA A 116 -18.82 -9.36 5.06
N THR A 117 -19.60 -8.54 5.79
CA THR A 117 -20.18 -7.30 5.28
C THR A 117 -19.08 -6.34 4.81
N LEU A 118 -18.04 -6.13 5.62
CA LEU A 118 -16.91 -5.28 5.27
C LEU A 118 -16.13 -5.83 4.07
N SER A 119 -15.89 -7.14 4.02
CA SER A 119 -15.22 -7.80 2.90
C SER A 119 -15.98 -7.61 1.59
N LYS A 120 -17.32 -7.67 1.62
CA LYS A 120 -18.15 -7.40 0.45
C LYS A 120 -18.09 -5.94 0.03
N HIS A 121 -18.14 -5.01 0.99
CA HIS A 121 -18.04 -3.57 0.72
C HIS A 121 -16.70 -3.19 0.08
N LEU A 122 -15.61 -3.84 0.48
CA LEU A 122 -14.26 -3.60 -0.04
C LEU A 122 -13.95 -4.38 -1.33
N SER A 123 -14.91 -5.12 -1.91
CA SER A 123 -14.67 -5.81 -3.17
C SER A 123 -14.43 -4.80 -4.30
N PHE A 124 -13.67 -5.22 -5.31
CA PHE A 124 -13.39 -4.35 -6.45
C PHE A 124 -14.68 -3.93 -7.16
N GLU A 125 -15.64 -4.84 -7.30
CA GLU A 125 -16.94 -4.59 -7.91
C GLU A 125 -17.73 -3.53 -7.15
N SER A 126 -17.60 -3.46 -5.82
CA SER A 126 -18.28 -2.46 -5.01
C SER A 126 -17.56 -1.11 -4.98
N MET A 127 -16.25 -1.06 -5.25
CA MET A 127 -15.42 0.14 -5.09
C MET A 127 -14.98 0.81 -6.39
N LYS A 128 -15.12 0.14 -7.53
CA LYS A 128 -14.64 0.64 -8.84
C LYS A 128 -15.50 1.78 -9.42
N ASP A 129 -16.74 1.92 -8.95
CA ASP A 129 -17.71 2.93 -9.36
C ASP A 129 -17.65 4.15 -8.42
#